data_AF-A0A8J3WAJ7-F1
#
_entry.id   AF-A0A8J3WAJ7-F1
#
_cell.length_a   1.000
_cell.length_b   1.000
_cell.length_c   1.000
_cell.angle_alpha   90.00
_cell.angle_beta   90.00
_cell.angle_gamma   90.00
#
_symmetry.space_group_name_H-M   'P 1'
#
loop_
_entity.id
_entity.type
_entity.pdbx_description
1 polymer ?
#
loop_
_entity_poly.entity_id
_entity_poly.type
_entity_poly.pdbx_seq_one_letter_code
_entity_poly.pdbx_strand_id
1 'polypeptide(L)'
;MIRAVVFDVGETLIDETRIWSRWADRLGVTRFTMLGVLGGMAALDRSFAEAFQIVRPGFDVEAEQEAWKRDDPEGLRVDFDADDLYPDVRPGLAALRDLGYELIIAGNQPPQAYDALAAMDLPVDAVYTSDGWGVAKPDPAFFAKVVAVSGREPGEILYVGDRLDNDVLPARRAGLRTALIRRGPWGYLHAARPEAAQADHIVGGFPDLVAVLRR
;
A
#
# COMPACT_ATOMS: atom_id res chain seq x y z
N MET A 1 13.75 12.90 15.89
CA MET A 1 12.31 13.13 16.13
C MET A 1 11.65 13.08 14.76
N ILE A 2 10.50 12.40 14.61
CA ILE A 2 9.81 12.33 13.31
C ILE A 2 9.32 13.73 12.91
N ARG A 3 9.42 14.05 11.62
CA ARG A 3 8.97 15.30 10.99
C ARG A 3 8.05 15.04 9.79
N ALA A 4 8.29 13.94 9.07
CA ALA A 4 7.48 13.53 7.93
C ALA A 4 6.96 12.11 8.11
N VAL A 5 5.73 11.85 7.67
CA VAL A 5 5.12 10.52 7.59
C VAL A 5 4.78 10.22 6.15
N VAL A 6 5.33 9.13 5.62
CA VAL A 6 5.11 8.68 4.24
C VAL A 6 4.30 7.40 4.25
N PHE A 7 3.23 7.37 3.46
CA PHE A 7 2.30 6.25 3.39
C PHE A 7 2.42 5.51 2.07
N ASP A 8 2.47 4.17 2.15
CA ASP A 8 2.08 3.34 1.01
C ASP A 8 0.59 3.49 0.68
N VAL A 9 0.12 2.88 -0.40
CA VAL A 9 -1.23 3.02 -0.93
C VAL A 9 -2.09 1.78 -0.68
N GLY A 10 -1.79 0.67 -1.35
CA GLY A 10 -2.56 -0.59 -1.25
C GLY A 10 -2.45 -1.15 0.16
N GLU A 11 -3.60 -1.52 0.75
CA GLU A 11 -3.71 -2.01 2.13
C GLU A 11 -3.05 -1.11 3.18
N THR A 12 -2.77 0.16 2.86
CA THR A 12 -2.31 1.18 3.80
C THR A 12 -3.28 2.35 3.83
N LEU A 13 -3.76 2.81 2.68
CA LEU A 13 -4.84 3.79 2.54
C LEU A 13 -6.09 3.16 1.91
N ILE A 14 -5.87 2.29 0.91
CA ILE A 14 -6.91 1.67 0.09
C ILE A 14 -7.18 0.25 0.59
N ASP A 15 -8.45 -0.05 0.89
CA ASP A 15 -8.97 -1.41 1.08
C ASP A 15 -9.18 -2.04 -0.31
N GLU A 16 -8.32 -2.99 -0.67
CA GLU A 16 -8.35 -3.63 -1.98
C GLU A 16 -9.41 -4.74 -2.07
N THR A 17 -10.25 -4.93 -1.04
CA THR A 17 -11.30 -5.95 -1.01
C THR A 17 -12.18 -5.89 -2.25
N ARG A 18 -12.55 -4.68 -2.71
CA ARG A 18 -13.36 -4.51 -3.92
C ARG A 18 -12.63 -4.99 -5.17
N ILE A 19 -11.36 -4.60 -5.33
CA ILE A 19 -10.50 -4.97 -6.47
C ILE A 19 -10.40 -6.50 -6.55
N TRP A 20 -10.01 -7.15 -5.45
CA TRP A 20 -9.83 -8.61 -5.43
C TRP A 20 -11.15 -9.38 -5.54
N SER A 21 -12.25 -8.81 -5.04
CA SER A 21 -13.59 -9.37 -5.25
C SER A 21 -14.01 -9.33 -6.71
N ARG A 22 -13.73 -8.23 -7.43
CA ARG A 22 -14.02 -8.12 -8.85
C ARG A 22 -13.16 -9.07 -9.69
N TRP A 23 -11.91 -9.30 -9.31
CA TRP A 23 -11.10 -10.35 -9.92
C TRP A 23 -11.70 -11.74 -9.73
N ALA A 24 -12.20 -12.06 -8.53
CA ALA A 24 -12.89 -13.33 -8.29
C ALA A 24 -14.12 -13.49 -9.21
N ASP A 25 -14.93 -12.43 -9.29
CA ASP A 25 -16.12 -12.39 -10.14
C ASP A 25 -15.73 -12.54 -11.65
N ARG A 26 -14.68 -11.85 -12.12
CA ARG A 26 -14.17 -11.95 -13.50
C ARG A 26 -13.60 -13.33 -13.84
N LEU A 27 -12.96 -13.99 -12.86
CA LEU A 27 -12.42 -15.35 -13.01
C LEU A 27 -13.47 -16.44 -12.86
N GLY A 28 -14.68 -16.10 -12.39
CA GLY A 28 -15.76 -17.06 -12.15
C GLY A 28 -15.51 -17.96 -10.94
N VAL A 29 -14.77 -17.48 -9.94
CA VAL A 29 -14.50 -18.19 -8.68
C VAL A 29 -15.08 -17.46 -7.49
N THR A 30 -15.26 -18.15 -6.36
CA THR A 30 -15.75 -17.49 -5.15
C THR A 30 -14.71 -16.51 -4.60
N ARG A 31 -15.16 -15.42 -3.98
CA ARG A 31 -14.30 -14.48 -3.26
C ARG A 31 -13.47 -15.18 -2.18
N PHE A 32 -14.07 -16.14 -1.47
CA PHE A 32 -13.35 -16.97 -0.49
C PHE A 32 -12.15 -17.68 -1.11
N THR A 33 -12.31 -18.26 -2.30
CA THR A 33 -11.22 -18.91 -3.04
C THR A 33 -10.14 -17.91 -3.42
N MET A 34 -10.50 -16.79 -4.07
CA MET A 34 -9.51 -15.81 -4.54
C MET A 34 -8.71 -15.20 -3.38
N LEU A 35 -9.40 -14.75 -2.33
CA LEU A 35 -8.78 -14.15 -1.15
C LEU A 35 -7.94 -15.16 -0.36
N GLY A 36 -8.38 -16.42 -0.28
CA GLY A 36 -7.60 -17.49 0.35
C GLY A 36 -6.29 -17.78 -0.39
N VAL A 37 -6.31 -17.80 -1.74
CA VAL A 37 -5.09 -18.00 -2.54
C VAL A 37 -4.14 -16.81 -2.41
N LEU A 38 -4.66 -15.57 -2.42
CA LEU A 38 -3.85 -14.36 -2.17
C LEU A 38 -3.18 -14.37 -0.80
N GLY A 39 -3.93 -14.75 0.24
CA GLY A 39 -3.36 -14.96 1.58
C GLY A 39 -2.27 -16.03 1.60
N GLY A 40 -2.42 -17.09 0.78
CA GLY A 40 -1.36 -18.08 0.56
C GLY A 40 -0.11 -17.48 -0.08
N MET A 41 -0.26 -16.57 -1.06
CA MET A 41 0.90 -15.90 -1.67
C MET A 41 1.63 -15.02 -0.65
N ALA A 42 0.88 -14.27 0.17
CA ALA A 42 1.42 -13.48 1.26
C ALA A 42 2.14 -14.34 2.31
N ALA A 43 1.60 -15.50 2.67
CA ALA A 43 2.21 -16.40 3.65
C ALA A 43 3.50 -17.06 3.15
N LEU A 44 3.63 -17.23 1.83
CA LEU A 44 4.73 -17.97 1.19
C LEU A 44 5.77 -17.06 0.52
N ASP A 45 5.67 -15.73 0.68
CA ASP A 45 6.52 -14.75 -0.02
C ASP A 45 6.51 -14.92 -1.55
N ARG A 46 5.34 -15.25 -2.09
CA ARG A 46 5.11 -15.43 -3.53
C ARG A 46 4.43 -14.20 -4.11
N SER A 47 4.62 -13.99 -5.41
CA SER A 47 3.97 -12.89 -6.10
C SER A 47 2.45 -13.11 -6.12
N PHE A 48 1.67 -12.04 -5.95
CA PHE A 48 0.22 -12.12 -6.16
C PHE A 48 -0.12 -12.59 -7.58
N ALA A 49 0.76 -12.36 -8.56
CA ALA A 49 0.59 -12.83 -9.93
C ALA A 49 0.45 -14.36 -10.01
N GLU A 50 1.10 -15.09 -9.10
CA GLU A 50 1.02 -16.55 -9.02
C GLU A 50 -0.35 -17.03 -8.52
N ALA A 51 -1.11 -16.19 -7.80
CA ALA A 51 -2.48 -16.50 -7.42
C ALA A 51 -3.36 -16.75 -8.65
N PHE A 52 -3.17 -15.94 -9.70
CA PHE A 52 -3.89 -16.12 -10.96
C PHE A 52 -3.57 -17.45 -11.64
N GLN A 53 -2.30 -17.88 -11.62
CA GLN A 53 -1.91 -19.18 -12.17
C GLN A 53 -2.49 -20.35 -11.39
N ILE A 54 -2.62 -20.22 -10.06
CA ILE A 54 -3.24 -21.23 -9.20
C ILE A 54 -4.74 -21.32 -9.49
N VAL A 55 -5.42 -20.18 -9.59
CA VAL A 55 -6.86 -20.11 -9.84
C VAL A 55 -7.20 -20.57 -11.26
N ARG A 56 -6.39 -20.18 -12.26
CA ARG A 56 -6.56 -20.51 -13.66
C ARG A 56 -5.18 -20.67 -14.33
N PRO A 57 -4.67 -21.90 -14.50
CA PRO A 57 -3.38 -22.13 -15.14
C PRO A 57 -3.32 -21.58 -16.57
N GLY A 58 -2.22 -20.91 -16.91
CA GLY A 58 -2.04 -20.27 -18.21
C GLY A 58 -2.79 -18.95 -18.39
N PHE A 59 -3.33 -18.38 -17.31
CA PHE A 59 -4.02 -17.11 -17.36
C PHE A 59 -3.06 -15.96 -17.64
N ASP A 60 -3.38 -15.16 -18.65
CA ASP A 60 -2.65 -13.94 -18.99
C ASP A 60 -3.37 -12.75 -18.37
N VAL A 61 -2.81 -12.23 -17.27
CA VAL A 61 -3.38 -11.12 -16.52
C VAL A 61 -3.43 -9.85 -17.35
N GLU A 62 -2.40 -9.59 -18.16
CA GLU A 62 -2.30 -8.37 -18.96
C GLU A 62 -3.31 -8.40 -20.10
N ALA A 63 -3.36 -9.50 -20.85
CA ALA A 63 -4.36 -9.67 -21.91
C ALA A 63 -5.80 -9.61 -21.38
N GLU A 64 -6.05 -10.16 -20.18
CA GLU A 64 -7.35 -10.08 -19.55
C GLU A 64 -7.69 -8.65 -19.12
N GLN A 65 -6.74 -7.89 -18.56
CA GLN A 65 -6.98 -6.49 -18.22
C GLN A 65 -7.34 -5.65 -19.45
N GLU A 66 -6.67 -5.88 -20.59
CA GLU A 66 -7.00 -5.21 -21.85
C GLU A 66 -8.37 -5.64 -22.43
N ALA A 67 -8.74 -6.91 -22.28
CA ALA A 67 -10.10 -7.36 -22.60
C ALA A 67 -11.13 -6.69 -21.68
N TRP A 68 -10.86 -6.63 -20.38
CA TRP A 68 -11.78 -6.09 -19.39
C TRP A 68 -11.97 -4.58 -19.53
N LYS A 69 -10.92 -3.82 -19.92
CA LYS A 69 -11.04 -2.41 -20.29
C LYS A 69 -12.01 -2.18 -21.44
N ARG A 70 -12.15 -3.12 -22.38
CA ARG A 70 -13.14 -3.02 -23.48
C ARG A 70 -14.54 -3.38 -23.03
N ASP A 71 -14.68 -4.38 -22.16
CA ASP A 71 -15.97 -4.85 -21.65
C ASP A 71 -16.61 -3.86 -20.66
N ASP A 72 -15.79 -3.17 -19.87
CA ASP A 72 -16.21 -2.27 -18.78
C ASP A 72 -15.30 -1.03 -18.76
N PRO A 73 -15.40 -0.12 -19.74
CA PRO A 73 -14.43 0.97 -19.93
C PRO A 73 -14.41 1.98 -18.77
N GLU A 74 -15.55 2.26 -18.17
CA GLU A 74 -15.71 3.22 -17.06
C GLU A 74 -15.60 2.57 -15.68
N GLY A 75 -15.54 1.24 -15.60
CA GLY A 75 -15.50 0.52 -14.34
C GLY A 75 -14.14 0.56 -13.66
N LEU A 76 -14.16 0.66 -12.33
CA LEU A 76 -13.00 0.49 -11.46
C LEU A 76 -12.63 -1.00 -11.40
N ARG A 77 -11.83 -1.47 -12.37
CA ARG A 77 -11.45 -2.88 -12.55
C ARG A 77 -10.32 -3.28 -11.61
N VAL A 78 -9.15 -2.69 -11.85
CA VAL A 78 -7.93 -2.76 -11.03
C VAL A 78 -7.63 -1.42 -10.36
N ASP A 79 -8.46 -0.43 -10.65
CA ASP A 79 -8.39 0.93 -10.17
C ASP A 79 -9.20 1.07 -8.87
N PHE A 80 -8.97 2.15 -8.14
CA PHE A 80 -9.64 2.49 -6.88
C PHE A 80 -10.08 3.95 -6.85
N ASP A 81 -11.01 4.27 -5.95
CA ASP A 81 -11.45 5.63 -5.69
C ASP A 81 -11.60 5.91 -4.19
N ALA A 82 -12.26 7.02 -3.83
CA ALA A 82 -12.45 7.42 -2.45
C ALA A 82 -13.31 6.45 -1.63
N ASP A 83 -14.16 5.64 -2.25
CA ASP A 83 -15.02 4.67 -1.56
C ASP A 83 -14.23 3.44 -1.10
N ASP A 84 -13.04 3.22 -1.66
CA ASP A 84 -12.11 2.18 -1.21
C ASP A 84 -11.19 2.64 -0.08
N LEU A 85 -11.30 3.88 0.41
CA LEU A 85 -10.51 4.30 1.56
C LEU A 85 -10.93 3.54 2.82
N TYR A 86 -9.96 3.07 3.59
CA TYR A 86 -10.23 2.65 4.95
C TYR A 86 -10.89 3.81 5.75
N PRO A 87 -11.95 3.54 6.56
CA PRO A 87 -12.76 4.61 7.17
C PRO A 87 -12.00 5.58 8.07
N ASP A 88 -10.87 5.16 8.64
CA ASP A 88 -10.02 5.93 9.55
C ASP A 88 -8.92 6.74 8.84
N VAL A 89 -8.76 6.62 7.52
CA VAL A 89 -7.70 7.31 6.76
C VAL A 89 -7.86 8.83 6.81
N ARG A 90 -9.03 9.35 6.44
CA ARG A 90 -9.25 10.80 6.42
C ARG A 90 -9.14 11.44 7.81
N PRO A 91 -9.82 10.91 8.86
CA PRO A 91 -9.64 11.43 10.22
C PRO A 91 -8.21 11.29 10.73
N GLY A 92 -7.54 10.20 10.37
CA GLY A 92 -6.18 9.92 10.76
C GLY A 92 -5.16 10.89 10.17
N LEU A 93 -5.22 11.12 8.85
CA LEU A 93 -4.36 12.09 8.17
C LEU A 93 -4.59 13.50 8.72
N ALA A 94 -5.85 13.90 8.93
CA ALA A 94 -6.16 15.20 9.55
C ALA A 94 -5.52 15.33 10.94
N ALA A 95 -5.64 14.30 11.78
CA ALA A 95 -5.05 14.31 13.11
C ALA A 95 -3.51 14.35 13.10
N LEU A 96 -2.86 13.71 12.13
CA LEU A 96 -1.40 13.81 11.96
C LEU A 96 -0.97 15.19 11.46
N ARG A 97 -1.75 15.79 10.56
CA ARG A 97 -1.52 17.16 10.10
C ARG A 97 -1.64 18.17 11.25
N ASP A 98 -2.64 18.01 12.12
CA ASP A 98 -2.82 18.84 13.32
C ASP A 98 -1.65 18.72 14.31
N LEU A 99 -0.93 17.60 14.30
CA LEU A 99 0.31 17.42 15.07
C LEU A 99 1.54 18.05 14.41
N GLY A 100 1.37 18.64 13.23
CA GLY A 100 2.43 19.35 12.49
C GLY A 100 3.35 18.46 11.68
N TYR A 101 2.92 17.24 11.35
CA TYR A 101 3.67 16.36 10.44
C TYR A 101 3.45 16.76 8.99
N GLU A 102 4.52 16.69 8.22
CA GLU A 102 4.47 16.64 6.76
C GLU A 102 3.97 15.26 6.32
N LEU A 103 2.97 15.20 5.46
CA LEU A 103 2.33 13.95 5.05
C LEU A 103 2.52 13.72 3.55
N ILE A 104 3.10 12.59 3.18
CA ILE A 104 3.39 12.24 1.78
C ILE A 104 2.79 10.87 1.47
N ILE A 105 2.21 10.71 0.29
CA ILE A 105 1.85 9.41 -0.26
C ILE A 105 2.93 8.99 -1.26
N ALA A 106 3.52 7.81 -1.09
CA ALA A 106 4.49 7.25 -2.03
C ALA A 106 4.43 5.72 -2.04
N GLY A 107 3.97 5.12 -3.15
CA GLY A 107 3.77 3.67 -3.25
C GLY A 107 3.97 3.09 -4.65
N ASN A 108 4.04 1.76 -4.74
CA ASN A 108 4.07 1.04 -6.01
C ASN A 108 2.68 1.07 -6.63
N GLN A 109 2.49 1.80 -7.73
CA GLN A 109 1.16 2.02 -8.30
C GLN A 109 1.24 2.17 -9.83
N PRO A 110 0.19 1.76 -10.57
CA PRO A 110 0.11 1.96 -12.01
C PRO A 110 -0.09 3.45 -12.36
N PRO A 111 0.11 3.86 -13.63
CA PRO A 111 0.00 5.25 -14.06
C PRO A 111 -1.31 5.95 -13.63
N GLN A 112 -2.44 5.24 -13.69
CA GLN A 112 -3.78 5.79 -13.44
C GLN A 112 -4.03 6.12 -11.97
N ALA A 113 -3.27 5.51 -11.05
CA ALA A 113 -3.48 5.67 -9.61
C ALA A 113 -3.16 7.10 -9.12
N TYR A 114 -2.29 7.83 -9.80
CA TYR A 114 -1.95 9.20 -9.42
C TYR A 114 -3.18 10.11 -9.48
N ASP A 115 -3.88 10.10 -10.63
CA ASP A 115 -5.06 10.94 -10.83
C ASP A 115 -6.18 10.57 -9.85
N ALA A 116 -6.35 9.27 -9.56
CA ALA A 116 -7.30 8.79 -8.56
C ALA A 116 -6.98 9.32 -7.16
N LEU A 117 -5.72 9.20 -6.71
CA LEU A 117 -5.29 9.70 -5.40
C LEU A 117 -5.41 11.23 -5.30
N ALA A 118 -5.09 11.96 -6.36
CA ALA A 118 -5.25 13.41 -6.42
C ALA A 118 -6.74 13.81 -6.33
N ALA A 119 -7.63 13.10 -7.02
CA ALA A 119 -9.07 13.35 -7.00
C ALA A 119 -9.71 13.10 -5.63
N MET A 120 -9.09 12.30 -4.75
CA MET A 120 -9.59 12.06 -3.39
C MET A 120 -9.46 13.27 -2.45
N ASP A 121 -8.64 14.28 -2.80
CA ASP A 121 -8.40 15.46 -1.96
C ASP A 121 -8.06 15.08 -0.50
N LEU A 122 -7.11 14.15 -0.35
CA LEU A 122 -6.62 13.75 0.97
C LEU A 122 -5.79 14.88 1.58
N PRO A 123 -5.80 15.08 2.92
CA PRO A 123 -5.09 16.18 3.57
C PRO A 123 -3.57 15.94 3.68
N VAL A 124 -2.93 15.62 2.55
CA VAL A 124 -1.50 15.35 2.40
C VAL A 124 -0.81 16.48 1.64
N ASP A 125 0.50 16.60 1.79
CA ASP A 125 1.30 17.68 1.18
C ASP A 125 1.81 17.30 -0.21
N ALA A 126 1.98 16.00 -0.49
CA ALA A 126 2.38 15.50 -1.81
C ALA A 126 1.95 14.05 -2.06
N VAL A 127 1.81 13.70 -3.34
CA VAL A 127 1.54 12.34 -3.83
C VAL A 127 2.58 11.98 -4.88
N TYR A 128 3.16 10.79 -4.75
CA TYR A 128 4.11 10.21 -5.70
C TYR A 128 3.79 8.73 -5.94
N THR A 129 4.07 8.26 -7.15
CA THR A 129 3.91 6.85 -7.53
C THR A 129 5.23 6.31 -8.08
N SER A 130 5.42 5.00 -7.99
CA SER A 130 6.57 4.33 -8.60
C SER A 130 6.67 4.59 -10.10
N ASP A 131 5.53 4.65 -10.79
CA ASP A 131 5.45 4.96 -12.21
C ASP A 131 6.01 6.37 -12.50
N GLY A 132 5.54 7.38 -11.76
CA GLY A 132 6.02 8.75 -11.90
C GLY A 132 7.50 8.93 -11.54
N TRP A 133 8.07 8.06 -10.71
CA TRP A 133 9.50 8.07 -10.37
C TRP A 133 10.37 7.17 -11.25
N GLY A 134 9.79 6.25 -12.03
CA GLY A 134 10.52 5.23 -12.79
C GLY A 134 11.28 4.21 -11.92
N VAL A 135 10.95 4.12 -10.63
CA VAL A 135 11.55 3.18 -9.68
C VAL A 135 10.48 2.70 -8.70
N ALA A 136 10.54 1.43 -8.32
CA ALA A 136 9.56 0.79 -7.45
C ALA A 136 10.24 0.17 -6.22
N LYS A 137 9.51 0.11 -5.10
CA LYS A 137 9.87 -0.73 -3.96
C LYS A 137 10.02 -2.20 -4.40
N PRO A 138 10.96 -2.96 -3.85
CA PRO A 138 11.82 -2.63 -2.71
C PRO A 138 13.18 -1.99 -3.08
N ASP A 139 13.33 -1.42 -4.29
CA ASP A 139 14.59 -0.81 -4.72
C ASP A 139 15.02 0.32 -3.77
N PRO A 140 16.26 0.34 -3.26
CA PRO A 140 16.77 1.43 -2.42
C PRO A 140 16.62 2.82 -3.04
N ALA A 141 16.65 2.94 -4.37
CA ALA A 141 16.47 4.21 -5.07
C ALA A 141 15.05 4.78 -4.90
N PHE A 142 14.03 3.95 -4.63
CA PHE A 142 12.69 4.44 -4.26
C PHE A 142 12.75 5.19 -2.92
N PHE A 143 13.40 4.62 -1.90
CA PHE A 143 13.51 5.27 -0.60
C PHE A 143 14.43 6.48 -0.63
N ALA A 144 15.46 6.49 -1.49
CA ALA A 144 16.25 7.68 -1.74
C ALA A 144 15.40 8.84 -2.32
N LYS A 145 14.42 8.54 -3.18
CA LYS A 145 13.45 9.53 -3.67
C LYS A 145 12.55 10.03 -2.54
N VAL A 146 12.07 9.14 -1.66
CA VAL A 146 11.30 9.53 -0.46
C VAL A 146 12.08 10.53 0.40
N VAL A 147 13.35 10.26 0.69
CA VAL A 147 14.22 11.18 1.43
C VAL A 147 14.34 12.52 0.69
N ALA A 148 14.63 12.49 -0.61
CA ALA A 148 14.81 13.69 -1.42
C ALA A 148 13.57 14.58 -1.47
N VAL A 149 12.37 14.02 -1.65
CA VAL A 149 11.13 14.82 -1.76
C VAL A 149 10.67 15.38 -0.41
N SER A 150 10.93 14.67 0.69
CA SER A 150 10.63 15.18 2.04
C SER A 150 11.58 16.32 2.47
N GLY A 151 12.78 16.39 1.88
CA GLY A 151 13.83 17.31 2.32
C GLY A 151 14.27 17.10 3.77
N ARG A 152 14.04 15.92 4.35
CA ARG A 152 14.39 15.54 5.73
C ARG A 152 15.55 14.56 5.78
N GLU A 153 16.17 14.46 6.95
CA GLU A 153 17.10 13.37 7.22
C GLU A 153 16.34 12.02 7.32
N PRO A 154 16.92 10.89 6.88
CA PRO A 154 16.23 9.59 6.89
C PRO A 154 15.57 9.25 8.25
N GLY A 155 16.28 9.48 9.36
CA GLY A 155 15.79 9.21 10.71
C GLY A 155 14.65 10.12 11.20
N GLU A 156 14.28 11.15 10.44
CA GLU A 156 13.14 12.03 10.69
C GLU A 156 11.89 11.63 9.89
N ILE A 157 11.98 10.60 9.04
CA ILE A 157 10.91 10.13 8.19
C ILE A 157 10.38 8.81 8.73
N LEU A 158 9.07 8.72 8.94
CA LEU A 158 8.38 7.47 9.24
C LEU A 158 7.71 6.94 7.96
N TYR A 159 8.17 5.81 7.44
CA TYR A 159 7.50 5.11 6.34
C TYR A 159 6.47 4.11 6.90
N VAL A 160 5.23 4.19 6.44
CA VAL A 160 4.09 3.37 6.88
C VAL A 160 3.64 2.48 5.71
N GLY A 161 3.65 1.17 5.91
CA GLY A 161 3.22 0.18 4.91
C GLY A 161 2.83 -1.14 5.55
N ASP A 162 2.13 -2.00 4.82
CA ASP A 162 1.62 -3.29 5.31
C ASP A 162 2.57 -4.47 5.02
N ARG A 163 3.59 -4.27 4.18
CA ARG A 163 4.50 -5.34 3.76
C ARG A 163 5.88 -5.21 4.38
N LEU A 164 6.29 -6.25 5.13
CA LEU A 164 7.67 -6.33 5.64
C LEU A 164 8.74 -6.36 4.53
N ASP A 165 8.52 -7.15 3.49
CA ASP A 165 9.46 -7.38 2.40
C ASP A 165 9.60 -6.18 1.46
N ASN A 166 8.50 -5.45 1.26
CA ASN A 166 8.40 -4.36 0.28
C ASN A 166 8.53 -2.96 0.91
N ASP A 167 8.01 -2.75 2.12
CA ASP A 167 7.92 -1.43 2.75
C ASP A 167 8.89 -1.31 3.92
N VAL A 168 8.71 -2.15 4.94
CA VAL A 168 9.34 -1.94 6.26
C VAL A 168 10.83 -2.24 6.25
N LEU A 169 11.25 -3.44 5.84
CA LEU A 169 12.66 -3.81 5.87
C LEU A 169 13.49 -2.99 4.86
N PRO A 170 13.02 -2.73 3.63
CA PRO A 170 13.71 -1.83 2.71
C PRO A 170 13.81 -0.37 3.20
N ALA A 171 12.73 0.22 3.72
CA ALA A 171 12.76 1.58 4.28
C ALA A 171 13.75 1.68 5.46
N ARG A 172 13.73 0.69 6.35
CA ARG A 172 14.68 0.62 7.48
C ARG A 172 16.13 0.55 7.00
N ARG A 173 16.43 -0.25 5.97
CA ARG A 173 17.77 -0.33 5.38
C ARG A 173 18.22 1.01 4.77
N ALA A 174 17.28 1.81 4.27
CA ALA A 174 17.54 3.17 3.80
C ALA A 174 17.67 4.21 4.94
N GLY A 175 17.57 3.79 6.21
CA GLY A 175 17.73 4.65 7.38
C GLY A 175 16.46 5.34 7.86
N LEU A 176 15.31 5.03 7.25
CA LEU A 176 14.02 5.57 7.67
C LEU A 176 13.54 4.88 8.95
N ARG A 177 12.70 5.58 9.73
CA ARG A 177 11.88 4.96 10.75
C ARG A 177 10.68 4.27 10.08
N THR A 178 10.15 3.22 10.69
CA THR A 178 9.10 2.42 10.04
C THR A 178 7.95 2.03 10.94
N ALA A 179 6.74 2.05 10.38
CA ALA A 179 5.55 1.48 11.00
C ALA A 179 4.94 0.40 10.10
N LEU A 180 4.82 -0.81 10.62
CA LEU A 180 4.05 -1.88 9.98
C LEU A 180 2.58 -1.70 10.36
N ILE A 181 1.72 -1.45 9.37
CA ILE A 181 0.27 -1.38 9.58
C ILE A 181 -0.38 -2.74 9.34
N ARG A 182 -1.24 -3.19 10.25
CA ARG A 182 -1.90 -4.50 10.17
C ARG A 182 -3.20 -4.39 9.37
N ARG A 183 -3.05 -4.34 8.05
CA ARG A 183 -4.15 -4.28 7.05
C ARG A 183 -3.91 -5.29 5.94
N GLY A 184 -5.00 -5.73 5.31
CA GLY A 184 -4.95 -6.77 4.29
C GLY A 184 -4.35 -8.09 4.76
N PRO A 185 -4.21 -9.08 3.86
CA PRO A 185 -3.58 -10.35 4.20
C PRO A 185 -2.08 -10.18 4.54
N TRP A 186 -1.36 -9.32 3.82
CA TRP A 186 0.07 -9.08 4.05
C TRP A 186 0.33 -8.48 5.43
N GLY A 187 -0.31 -7.38 5.81
CA GLY A 187 -0.10 -6.75 7.12
C GLY A 187 -0.35 -7.68 8.30
N TYR A 188 -1.37 -8.53 8.24
CA TYR A 188 -1.63 -9.52 9.30
C TYR A 188 -0.62 -10.67 9.31
N LEU A 189 -0.32 -11.27 8.15
CA LEU A 189 0.58 -12.41 8.06
C LEU A 189 2.04 -12.01 8.31
N HIS A 190 2.45 -10.84 7.84
CA HIS A 190 3.81 -10.33 8.01
C HIS A 190 4.04 -9.87 9.45
N ALA A 191 3.03 -9.27 10.11
CA ALA A 191 3.14 -8.91 11.53
C ALA A 191 3.31 -10.11 12.47
N ALA A 192 2.95 -11.33 12.04
CA ALA A 192 3.16 -12.56 12.81
C ALA A 192 4.59 -13.11 12.68
N ARG A 193 5.43 -12.55 11.80
CA ARG A 193 6.79 -13.01 11.57
C ARG A 193 7.77 -12.43 12.61
N PRO A 194 8.83 -13.16 13.00
CA PRO A 194 9.86 -12.64 13.90
C PRO A 194 10.50 -11.32 13.43
N GLU A 195 10.67 -11.16 12.11
CA GLU A 195 11.24 -9.98 11.48
C GLU A 195 10.39 -8.72 11.70
N ALA A 196 9.11 -8.86 12.04
CA ALA A 196 8.24 -7.73 12.36
C ALA A 196 8.76 -6.91 13.54
N ALA A 197 9.53 -7.53 14.45
CA ALA A 197 10.18 -6.84 15.56
C ALA A 197 11.23 -5.80 15.11
N GLN A 198 11.60 -5.78 13.82
CA GLN A 198 12.47 -4.74 13.25
C GLN A 198 11.71 -3.46 12.87
N ALA A 199 10.37 -3.47 12.81
CA ALA A 199 9.60 -2.24 12.67
C ALA A 199 9.72 -1.41 13.97
N ASP A 200 9.77 -0.08 13.86
CA ASP A 200 9.75 0.77 15.05
C ASP A 200 8.38 0.75 15.73
N HIS A 201 7.32 0.61 14.93
CA HIS A 201 5.96 0.49 15.38
C HIS A 201 5.22 -0.61 14.61
N ILE A 202 4.31 -1.31 15.30
CA ILE A 202 3.30 -2.16 14.68
C ILE A 202 1.95 -1.61 15.13
N VAL A 203 1.10 -1.21 14.17
CA VAL A 203 -0.15 -0.48 14.44
C VAL A 203 -1.33 -1.17 13.76
N GLY A 204 -2.52 -1.12 14.36
CA GLY A 204 -3.75 -1.66 13.78
C GLY A 204 -4.42 -0.73 12.77
N GLY A 205 -4.09 0.57 12.80
CA GLY A 205 -4.72 1.59 11.98
C GLY A 205 -4.19 2.98 12.28
N PHE A 206 -4.83 3.99 11.69
CA PHE A 206 -4.47 5.39 11.91
C PHE A 206 -4.63 5.86 13.37
N PRO A 207 -5.65 5.43 14.15
CA PRO A 207 -5.76 5.81 15.56
C PRO A 207 -4.53 5.40 16.39
N ASP A 208 -4.02 4.18 16.16
CA ASP A 208 -2.81 3.68 16.82
C ASP A 208 -1.57 4.47 16.36
N LEU A 209 -1.47 4.76 15.07
CA LEU A 209 -0.38 5.56 14.50
C LEU A 209 -0.32 6.97 15.12
N VAL A 210 -1.47 7.64 15.22
CA VAL A 210 -1.59 8.95 15.90
C VAL A 210 -1.18 8.83 17.37
N ALA A 211 -1.58 7.75 18.05
CA ALA A 211 -1.28 7.55 19.46
C ALA A 211 0.22 7.33 19.72
N VAL A 212 0.95 6.65 18.83
CA VAL A 212 2.41 6.44 18.99
C VAL A 212 3.21 7.69 18.63
N LEU A 213 2.75 8.51 17.69
CA LEU A 213 3.44 9.73 17.26
C LEU A 213 3.23 10.93 18.20
N ARG A 214 2.15 10.94 18.99
CA ARG A 214 1.93 11.96 20.05
C ARG A 214 2.90 11.87 21.23
N ARG A 215 3.65 10.78 21.37
CA ARG A 215 4.52 10.48 22.52
C ARG A 215 5.93 10.97 22.27
#